data_AF-A0A0V0QGE4-F1
#
_entry.id   AF-A0A0V0QGE4-F1
#
_cell.length_a   1.000
_cell.length_b   1.000
_cell.length_c   1.000
_cell.angle_alpha   90.00
_cell.angle_beta   90.00
_cell.angle_gamma   90.00
#
_symmetry.space_group_name_H-M   'P 1'
#
loop_
_entity.id
_entity.type
_entity.pdbx_description
1 polymer ?
#
loop_
_entity_poly.entity_id
_entity_poly.type
_entity_poly.pdbx_seq_one_letter_code
_entity_poly.pdbx_strand_id
1 'polypeptide(L)'
;MMVSSRQSPRFSLNKQKNVLSARSANSISVISDEDYFVQDSYNLNDSRSREYDIEKIQKKKNYFLTFRPSIFLEFAFYHLLFYLILGPLTILLLKIKPGICIKYATYDNYQILTVKHKVLTVEDIRQETLLLSWYHQTTPIIYNETSFQLRRHEIIESMFYITFMKKPKKKLIEKLKKNTEELQLFNSKQYQKPRPLGELIRDDLYIDCQGVIKKLVDHFHKIKDSVRNKQLAIGFLYPLIRIIIPYITRLYEGKQVFGGNGYEVSCMIMSTLIQYYAFLSLNMIVLMGIYDIYRKNYFMEQLAYILSPRRIGITDSLKLLPSINLFSQVNLKGWMLLRKVLFDYGYKFHIWTYRR
;
A
#
# COMPACT_ATOMS: atom_id res chain seq x y z
N MET A 1 -30.04 60.19 -13.05
CA MET A 1 -29.70 58.76 -13.27
C MET A 1 -30.25 57.95 -12.11
N MET A 2 -31.35 57.22 -12.32
CA MET A 2 -31.98 56.35 -11.32
C MET A 2 -31.24 55.00 -11.27
N VAL A 3 -30.78 54.62 -10.07
CA VAL A 3 -30.15 53.32 -9.82
C VAL A 3 -31.24 52.34 -9.36
N SER A 4 -31.60 51.44 -10.27
CA SER A 4 -32.56 50.35 -10.05
C SER A 4 -31.94 49.27 -9.14
N SER A 5 -32.48 49.10 -7.94
CA SER A 5 -32.17 48.02 -7.01
C SER A 5 -32.86 46.71 -7.44
N ARG A 6 -32.08 45.74 -7.92
CA ARG A 6 -32.56 44.37 -8.15
C ARG A 6 -32.54 43.59 -6.83
N GLN A 7 -33.73 43.33 -6.27
CA GLN A 7 -33.93 42.34 -5.22
C GLN A 7 -33.78 40.93 -5.82
N SER A 8 -32.91 40.11 -5.22
CA SER A 8 -32.77 38.69 -5.55
C SER A 8 -33.81 37.85 -4.80
N PRO A 9 -34.34 36.77 -5.41
CA PRO A 9 -35.37 35.95 -4.79
C PRO A 9 -34.76 35.06 -3.69
N ARG A 10 -35.28 35.21 -2.47
CA ARG A 10 -35.03 34.28 -1.35
C ARG A 10 -35.74 32.94 -1.62
N PHE A 11 -35.01 31.98 -2.17
CA PHE A 11 -35.45 30.59 -2.24
C PHE A 11 -35.42 29.96 -0.83
N SER A 12 -36.57 29.47 -0.36
CA SER A 12 -36.77 28.88 0.96
C SER A 12 -36.15 27.49 1.07
N LEU A 13 -34.94 27.41 1.64
CA LEU A 13 -34.17 26.18 1.89
C LEU A 13 -34.67 25.31 3.06
N ASN A 14 -35.76 25.70 3.75
CA ASN A 14 -36.16 25.04 5.00
C ASN A 14 -37.03 23.78 4.83
N LYS A 15 -37.52 23.44 3.63
CA LYS A 15 -38.42 22.27 3.47
C LYS A 15 -37.71 20.96 3.08
N GLN A 16 -36.44 21.00 2.65
CA GLN A 16 -35.68 19.79 2.26
C GLN A 16 -34.91 19.11 3.42
N LYS A 17 -34.68 19.80 4.54
CA LYS A 17 -33.95 19.20 5.68
C LYS A 17 -34.72 18.12 6.45
N ASN A 18 -36.06 18.14 6.40
CA ASN A 18 -36.86 17.17 7.17
C ASN A 18 -37.16 15.86 6.44
N VAL A 19 -36.88 15.76 5.13
CA VAL A 19 -37.10 14.52 4.37
C VAL A 19 -35.85 13.64 4.33
N LEU A 20 -34.66 14.22 4.53
CA LEU A 20 -33.38 13.47 4.51
C LEU A 20 -33.02 12.83 5.86
N SER A 21 -33.55 13.31 6.98
CA SER A 21 -33.28 12.70 8.31
C SER A 21 -34.10 11.43 8.57
N ALA A 22 -35.24 11.24 7.89
CA ALA A 22 -36.10 10.07 8.10
C ALA A 22 -35.68 8.83 7.28
N ARG A 23 -34.86 8.98 6.23
CA ARG A 23 -34.42 7.86 5.38
C ARG A 23 -33.08 7.21 5.78
N SER A 24 -32.33 7.82 6.68
CA SER A 24 -31.00 7.34 7.10
C SER A 24 -31.02 6.35 8.28
N ALA A 25 -32.18 6.09 8.91
CA ALA A 25 -32.26 5.22 10.08
C ALA A 25 -32.56 3.74 9.75
N ASN A 26 -32.99 3.42 8.52
CA ASN A 26 -33.49 2.09 8.15
C ASN A 26 -32.59 1.28 7.20
N SER A 27 -31.35 1.72 6.93
CA SER A 27 -30.42 0.98 6.06
C SER A 27 -29.15 0.54 6.79
N ILE A 28 -29.28 0.13 8.05
CA ILE A 28 -28.32 -0.81 8.62
C ILE A 28 -28.77 -2.18 8.09
N SER A 29 -28.31 -2.52 6.89
CA SER A 29 -28.40 -3.89 6.41
C SER A 29 -27.57 -4.73 7.39
N VAL A 30 -28.28 -5.38 8.31
CA VAL A 30 -27.80 -6.55 9.03
C VAL A 30 -27.57 -7.59 7.94
N ILE A 31 -26.39 -7.55 7.32
CA ILE A 31 -25.84 -8.71 6.64
C ILE A 31 -25.65 -9.70 7.78
N SER A 32 -26.61 -10.61 7.92
CA SER A 32 -26.52 -11.67 8.91
C SER A 32 -25.30 -12.53 8.54
N ASP A 33 -24.53 -12.96 9.54
CA ASP A 33 -23.37 -13.84 9.33
C ASP A 33 -23.75 -15.16 8.62
N GLU A 34 -25.04 -15.47 8.48
CA GLU A 34 -25.54 -16.63 7.75
C GLU A 34 -25.29 -16.54 6.24
N ASP A 35 -25.28 -15.35 5.64
CA ASP A 35 -25.06 -15.19 4.19
C ASP A 35 -23.59 -15.39 3.77
N TYR A 36 -22.64 -15.27 4.72
CA TYR A 36 -21.21 -15.47 4.45
C TYR A 36 -20.88 -16.93 4.12
N PHE A 37 -21.62 -17.89 4.69
CA PHE A 37 -21.38 -19.33 4.48
C PHE A 37 -22.09 -19.91 3.25
N VAL A 38 -23.05 -19.19 2.67
CA VAL A 38 -23.77 -19.65 1.46
C VAL A 38 -22.84 -19.68 0.24
N GLN A 39 -21.84 -18.81 0.19
CA GLN A 39 -20.92 -18.70 -0.96
C GLN A 39 -19.98 -19.92 -1.10
N ASP A 40 -19.61 -20.57 0.01
CA ASP A 40 -18.77 -21.78 -0.02
C ASP A 40 -19.55 -23.02 -0.49
N SER A 41 -20.87 -23.05 -0.32
CA SER A 41 -21.71 -24.18 -0.75
C SER A 41 -21.82 -24.30 -2.28
N TYR A 42 -21.69 -23.20 -3.02
CA TYR A 42 -21.71 -23.22 -4.49
C TYR A 42 -20.42 -23.80 -5.11
N ASN A 43 -19.28 -23.75 -4.40
CA ASN A 43 -18.01 -24.30 -4.90
C ASN A 43 -17.92 -25.83 -4.86
N LEU A 44 -18.73 -26.50 -4.04
CA LEU A 44 -18.73 -27.97 -3.93
C LEU A 44 -19.36 -28.65 -5.16
N ASN A 45 -20.34 -28.01 -5.81
CA ASN A 45 -20.96 -28.54 -7.02
C ASN A 45 -20.10 -28.34 -8.28
N ASP A 46 -19.29 -27.26 -8.35
CA ASP A 46 -18.33 -27.04 -9.45
C ASP A 46 -17.08 -27.95 -9.36
N SER A 47 -16.87 -28.61 -8.21
CA SER A 47 -15.79 -29.58 -8.04
C SER A 47 -16.13 -30.94 -8.67
N ARG A 48 -17.42 -31.31 -8.75
CA ARG A 48 -17.88 -32.58 -9.35
C ARG A 48 -17.96 -32.55 -10.89
N SER A 49 -18.15 -31.38 -11.50
CA SER A 49 -18.13 -31.22 -12.96
C SER A 49 -16.72 -31.38 -13.56
N ARG A 50 -15.65 -31.14 -12.78
CA ARG A 50 -14.26 -31.24 -13.23
C ARG A 50 -13.72 -32.67 -13.28
N GLU A 51 -14.32 -33.61 -12.54
CA GLU A 51 -13.87 -35.01 -12.51
C GLU A 51 -14.16 -35.73 -13.83
N TYR A 52 -15.20 -35.30 -14.57
CA TYR A 52 -15.60 -35.89 -15.85
C TYR A 52 -14.69 -35.56 -17.05
N ASP A 53 -13.79 -34.56 -16.93
CA ASP A 53 -12.90 -34.16 -18.04
C ASP A 53 -11.49 -34.76 -17.95
N ILE A 54 -11.11 -35.36 -16.82
CA ILE A 54 -9.76 -35.92 -16.61
C ILE A 54 -9.52 -37.12 -17.55
N GLU A 55 -10.54 -37.95 -17.78
CA GLU A 55 -10.44 -39.13 -18.66
C GLU A 55 -10.32 -38.75 -20.15
N LYS A 56 -11.02 -37.68 -20.56
CA LYS A 56 -10.93 -37.09 -21.91
C LYS A 56 -9.57 -36.43 -22.15
N ILE A 57 -8.99 -35.82 -21.11
CA ILE A 57 -7.64 -35.24 -21.14
C ILE A 57 -6.57 -36.33 -21.19
N GLN A 58 -6.73 -37.43 -20.45
CA GLN A 58 -5.79 -38.56 -20.49
C GLN A 58 -5.78 -39.28 -21.85
N LYS A 59 -6.93 -39.44 -22.51
CA LYS A 59 -6.98 -40.03 -23.87
C LYS A 59 -6.35 -39.15 -24.96
N LYS A 60 -6.17 -37.84 -24.73
CA LYS A 60 -5.44 -36.94 -25.64
C LYS A 60 -3.92 -36.91 -25.38
N LYS A 61 -3.38 -37.61 -24.38
CA LYS A 61 -1.95 -37.55 -24.00
C LYS A 61 -0.98 -38.38 -24.86
N ASN A 62 -1.40 -38.88 -26.02
CA ASN A 62 -0.46 -39.33 -27.05
C ASN A 62 -0.06 -38.16 -27.97
N TYR A 63 0.41 -37.06 -27.38
CA TYR A 63 1.15 -36.06 -28.14
C TYR A 63 2.54 -36.63 -28.38
N PHE A 64 2.71 -37.33 -29.52
CA PHE A 64 4.03 -37.53 -30.08
C PHE A 64 4.64 -36.15 -30.31
N LEU A 65 5.47 -35.69 -29.37
CA LEU A 65 6.25 -34.47 -29.47
C LEU A 65 7.32 -34.69 -30.55
N THR A 66 6.93 -34.49 -31.81
CA THR A 66 7.90 -34.43 -32.90
C THR A 66 8.71 -33.15 -32.73
N PHE A 67 9.97 -33.29 -32.30
CA PHE A 67 10.88 -32.15 -32.17
C PHE A 67 11.06 -31.49 -33.54
N ARG A 68 10.72 -30.20 -33.63
CA ARG A 68 10.84 -29.41 -34.87
C ARG A 68 12.07 -28.51 -34.74
N PRO A 69 13.22 -28.88 -35.31
CA PRO A 69 14.48 -28.14 -35.12
C PRO A 69 14.40 -26.70 -35.65
N SER A 70 13.59 -26.42 -36.68
CA SER A 70 13.38 -25.06 -37.20
C SER A 70 12.77 -24.12 -36.15
N ILE A 71 11.73 -24.56 -35.45
CA ILE A 71 11.06 -23.77 -34.39
C ILE A 71 12.01 -23.57 -33.21
N PHE A 72 12.79 -24.60 -32.87
CA PHE A 72 13.80 -24.49 -31.82
C PHE A 72 14.89 -23.46 -32.17
N LEU A 73 15.43 -23.49 -33.40
CA LEU A 73 16.46 -22.56 -33.84
C LEU A 73 15.93 -21.13 -33.96
N GLU A 74 14.71 -20.95 -34.43
CA GLU A 74 14.04 -19.65 -34.47
C GLU A 74 13.85 -19.08 -33.05
N PHE A 75 13.33 -19.90 -32.13
CA PHE A 75 13.19 -19.53 -30.72
C PHE A 75 14.54 -19.21 -30.07
N ALA A 76 15.56 -20.02 -30.33
CA ALA A 76 16.92 -19.84 -29.82
C ALA A 76 17.56 -18.55 -30.38
N PHE A 77 17.35 -18.25 -31.67
CA PHE A 77 17.80 -17.01 -32.29
C PHE A 77 17.13 -15.78 -31.67
N TYR A 78 15.80 -15.81 -31.49
CA TYR A 78 15.10 -14.73 -30.78
C TYR A 78 15.54 -14.58 -29.34
N HIS A 79 15.81 -15.68 -28.63
CA HIS A 79 16.35 -15.62 -27.27
C HIS A 79 17.77 -15.07 -27.27
N LEU A 80 18.63 -15.46 -28.21
CA LEU A 80 19.98 -14.92 -28.34
C LEU A 80 19.92 -13.41 -28.64
N LEU A 81 19.10 -12.99 -29.60
CA LEU A 81 18.90 -11.59 -29.95
C LEU A 81 18.32 -10.81 -28.75
N PHE A 82 17.36 -11.41 -28.04
CA PHE A 82 16.76 -10.83 -26.85
C PHE A 82 17.75 -10.71 -25.71
N TYR A 83 18.64 -11.68 -25.46
CA TYR A 83 19.60 -11.62 -24.35
C TYR A 83 20.86 -10.82 -24.69
N LEU A 84 21.25 -10.76 -25.97
CA LEU A 84 22.51 -10.15 -26.40
C LEU A 84 22.33 -8.67 -26.77
N ILE A 85 21.21 -8.32 -27.42
CA ILE A 85 20.89 -6.93 -27.79
C ILE A 85 19.96 -6.31 -26.76
N LEU A 86 18.85 -6.98 -26.48
CA LEU A 86 17.84 -6.45 -25.56
C LEU A 86 18.22 -6.70 -24.10
N GLY A 87 18.83 -7.81 -23.71
CA GLY A 87 18.97 -8.28 -22.31
C GLY A 87 19.50 -7.25 -21.33
N PRO A 88 20.64 -6.59 -21.67
CA PRO A 88 21.18 -5.47 -20.92
C PRO A 88 20.21 -4.28 -20.84
N LEU A 89 19.54 -3.98 -21.95
CA LEU A 89 18.56 -2.90 -22.06
C LEU A 89 17.22 -3.27 -21.44
N THR A 90 16.82 -4.54 -21.40
CA THR A 90 15.56 -5.00 -20.83
C THR A 90 15.64 -4.86 -19.34
N ILE A 91 16.78 -5.05 -18.69
CA ILE A 91 16.89 -4.78 -17.24
C ILE A 91 16.78 -3.27 -16.94
N LEU A 92 17.24 -2.40 -17.85
CA LEU A 92 17.01 -0.95 -17.77
C LEU A 92 15.54 -0.59 -18.03
N LEU A 93 14.89 -1.20 -19.02
CA LEU A 93 13.47 -0.99 -19.37
C LEU A 93 12.51 -1.62 -18.34
N LEU A 94 12.89 -2.77 -17.77
CA LEU A 94 12.23 -3.49 -16.68
C LEU A 94 12.45 -2.81 -15.33
N LYS A 95 13.19 -1.71 -15.25
CA LYS A 95 13.22 -0.89 -14.03
C LYS A 95 12.02 0.04 -13.96
N ILE A 96 11.56 0.54 -15.11
CA ILE A 96 10.47 1.51 -15.20
C ILE A 96 9.13 0.79 -15.31
N LYS A 97 9.03 -0.25 -16.13
CA LYS A 97 7.74 -0.85 -16.50
C LYS A 97 7.11 -1.76 -15.42
N PRO A 98 7.81 -2.69 -14.76
CA PRO A 98 7.18 -3.64 -13.83
C PRO A 98 6.64 -2.99 -12.58
N GLY A 99 7.32 -1.99 -12.00
CA GLY A 99 6.80 -1.26 -10.84
C GLY A 99 5.50 -0.54 -11.17
N ILE A 100 5.43 0.06 -12.36
CA ILE A 100 4.22 0.69 -12.89
C ILE A 100 3.17 -0.39 -13.22
N CYS A 101 3.52 -1.47 -13.93
CA CYS A 101 2.59 -2.55 -14.30
C CYS A 101 1.99 -3.26 -13.09
N ILE A 102 2.78 -3.54 -12.04
CA ILE A 102 2.30 -4.15 -10.79
C ILE A 102 1.34 -3.18 -10.07
N LYS A 103 1.63 -1.89 -10.06
CA LYS A 103 0.71 -0.88 -9.54
C LYS A 103 -0.58 -0.80 -10.36
N TYR A 104 -0.48 -0.70 -11.68
CA TYR A 104 -1.65 -0.70 -12.56
C TYR A 104 -2.48 -1.99 -12.42
N ALA A 105 -1.85 -3.14 -12.18
CA ALA A 105 -2.53 -4.40 -11.90
C ALA A 105 -3.23 -4.43 -10.53
N THR A 106 -2.85 -3.55 -9.60
CA THR A 106 -3.43 -3.43 -8.25
C THR A 106 -4.35 -2.21 -8.09
N TYR A 107 -4.46 -1.36 -9.10
CA TYR A 107 -5.35 -0.20 -9.09
C TYR A 107 -6.81 -0.63 -9.17
N ASP A 108 -7.66 0.08 -8.43
CA ASP A 108 -9.10 0.00 -8.61
C ASP A 108 -9.52 0.69 -9.93
N ASN A 109 -10.71 0.37 -10.43
CA ASN A 109 -11.22 0.96 -11.68
C ASN A 109 -11.20 2.49 -11.66
N TYR A 110 -11.44 3.10 -10.49
CA TYR A 110 -11.44 4.55 -10.34
C TYR A 110 -10.04 5.16 -10.49
N GLN A 111 -9.00 4.52 -9.94
CA GLN A 111 -7.61 4.94 -10.11
C GLN A 111 -7.16 4.79 -11.55
N ILE A 112 -7.54 3.70 -12.22
CA ILE A 112 -7.26 3.51 -13.64
C ILE A 112 -7.88 4.66 -14.44
N LEU A 113 -9.15 5.02 -14.18
CA LEU A 113 -9.81 6.16 -14.82
C LEU A 113 -9.10 7.48 -14.49
N THR A 114 -8.74 7.70 -13.23
CA THR A 114 -8.05 8.93 -12.80
C THR A 114 -6.72 9.09 -13.52
N VAL A 115 -5.93 8.01 -13.61
CA VAL A 115 -4.62 8.02 -14.27
C VAL A 115 -4.78 8.14 -15.79
N LYS A 116 -5.82 7.54 -16.38
CA LYS A 116 -6.12 7.69 -17.81
C LYS A 116 -6.48 9.13 -18.20
N HIS A 117 -7.10 9.89 -17.30
CA HIS A 117 -7.54 11.26 -17.56
C HIS A 117 -6.57 12.33 -17.02
N LYS A 118 -5.64 11.98 -16.14
CA LYS A 118 -4.63 12.90 -15.57
C LYS A 118 -3.36 12.86 -16.42
N VAL A 119 -2.91 14.02 -16.90
CA VAL A 119 -1.54 14.17 -17.43
C VAL A 119 -0.58 14.03 -16.26
N LEU A 120 0.17 12.92 -16.21
CA LEU A 120 1.15 12.67 -15.16
C LEU A 120 2.32 13.64 -15.31
N THR A 121 2.64 14.35 -14.23
CA THR A 121 3.84 15.17 -14.18
C THR A 121 5.08 14.27 -13.99
N VAL A 122 6.26 14.75 -14.36
CA VAL A 122 7.53 14.04 -14.12
C VAL A 122 7.70 13.73 -12.63
N GLU A 123 7.19 14.62 -11.76
CA GLU A 123 7.23 14.43 -10.32
C GLU A 123 6.28 13.31 -9.86
N ASP A 124 5.06 13.22 -10.43
CA ASP A 124 4.16 12.09 -10.17
C ASP A 124 4.83 10.76 -10.55
N ILE A 125 5.47 10.70 -11.72
CA ILE A 125 6.19 9.51 -12.20
C ILE A 125 7.35 9.18 -11.27
N ARG A 126 8.14 10.18 -10.85
CA ARG A 126 9.26 9.98 -9.94
C ARG A 126 8.81 9.43 -8.58
N GLN A 127 7.70 9.96 -8.04
CA GLN A 127 7.12 9.46 -6.80
C GLN A 127 6.60 8.04 -6.94
N GLU A 128 6.13 7.66 -8.13
CA GLU A 128 5.65 6.32 -8.40
C GLU A 128 6.75 5.28 -8.64
N THR A 129 7.86 5.66 -9.28
CA THR A 129 8.81 4.71 -9.91
C THR A 129 9.75 4.02 -8.91
N LEU A 130 10.05 4.62 -7.75
CA LEU A 130 11.19 4.17 -6.95
C LEU A 130 10.87 3.67 -5.54
N LEU A 131 9.60 3.60 -5.13
CA LEU A 131 9.21 3.34 -3.73
C LEU A 131 9.86 4.30 -2.70
N LEU A 132 10.71 5.25 -3.12
CA LEU A 132 11.43 6.21 -2.29
C LEU A 132 10.46 7.10 -1.52
N SER A 133 9.42 7.55 -2.20
CA SER A 133 8.32 8.27 -1.56
C SER A 133 7.71 7.42 -0.45
N TRP A 134 7.36 6.16 -0.75
CA TRP A 134 6.84 5.23 0.25
C TRP A 134 7.84 4.97 1.38
N TYR A 135 9.13 4.98 1.11
CA TYR A 135 10.17 4.85 2.12
C TYR A 135 10.20 6.03 3.10
N HIS A 136 10.03 7.24 2.61
CA HIS A 136 10.08 8.45 3.43
C HIS A 136 8.80 8.76 4.20
N GLN A 137 7.66 8.19 3.78
CA GLN A 137 6.36 8.40 4.43
C GLN A 137 6.03 9.88 4.65
N THR A 138 6.20 10.67 3.59
CA THR A 138 5.87 12.09 3.64
C THR A 138 4.37 12.30 3.93
N THR A 139 4.00 13.45 4.49
CA THR A 139 2.61 13.79 4.81
C THR A 139 1.62 13.55 3.65
N PRO A 140 1.93 13.91 2.38
CA PRO A 140 1.06 13.59 1.24
C PRO A 140 0.81 12.09 1.08
N ILE A 141 1.81 11.25 1.35
CA ILE A 141 1.72 9.80 1.17
C ILE A 141 0.87 9.18 2.27
N ILE A 142 1.07 9.62 3.51
CA ILE A 142 0.24 9.21 4.64
C ILE A 142 -1.22 9.58 4.36
N TYR A 143 -1.47 10.80 3.86
CA TYR A 143 -2.80 11.26 3.50
C TYR A 143 -3.42 10.43 2.36
N ASN A 144 -2.69 10.27 1.25
CA ASN A 144 -3.16 9.55 0.08
C ASN A 144 -3.45 8.08 0.39
N GLU A 145 -2.60 7.44 1.18
CA GLU A 145 -2.77 6.05 1.59
C GLU A 145 -3.95 5.91 2.55
N THR A 146 -4.03 6.76 3.59
CA THR A 146 -5.16 6.74 4.53
C THR A 146 -6.48 6.97 3.81
N SER A 147 -6.54 7.96 2.92
CA SER A 147 -7.73 8.27 2.13
C SER A 147 -8.09 7.15 1.16
N PHE A 148 -7.09 6.48 0.57
CA PHE A 148 -7.31 5.31 -0.26
C PHE A 148 -7.96 4.18 0.55
N GLN A 149 -7.45 3.89 1.74
CA GLN A 149 -7.99 2.83 2.59
C GLN A 149 -9.40 3.14 3.08
N LEU A 150 -9.69 4.41 3.41
CA LEU A 150 -11.06 4.84 3.75
C LEU A 150 -12.03 4.56 2.60
N ARG A 151 -11.66 4.89 1.36
CA ARG A 151 -12.49 4.60 0.17
C ARG A 151 -12.63 3.11 -0.10
N ARG A 152 -11.52 2.37 -0.09
CA ARG A 152 -11.47 0.92 -0.34
C ARG A 152 -12.39 0.14 0.59
N HIS A 153 -12.51 0.58 1.84
CA HIS A 153 -13.35 -0.05 2.84
C HIS A 153 -14.71 0.61 3.03
N GLU A 154 -15.08 1.56 2.16
CA GLU A 154 -16.35 2.29 2.20
C GLU A 154 -16.61 2.93 3.58
N ILE A 155 -15.55 3.42 4.22
CA ILE A 155 -15.60 3.97 5.57
C ILE A 155 -16.14 5.39 5.49
N ILE A 156 -17.29 5.61 6.12
CA ILE A 156 -17.85 6.94 6.31
C ILE A 156 -16.97 7.71 7.30
N GLU A 157 -16.43 8.84 6.86
CA GLU A 157 -15.50 9.64 7.66
C GLU A 157 -16.09 10.15 8.98
N SER A 158 -17.40 10.37 9.07
CA SER A 158 -18.08 10.71 10.34
C SER A 158 -18.01 9.61 11.40
N MET A 159 -17.75 8.36 11.00
CA MET A 159 -17.53 7.23 11.91
C MET A 159 -16.05 7.04 12.25
N PHE A 160 -15.15 7.79 11.63
CA PHE A 160 -13.69 7.62 11.76
C PHE A 160 -13.10 8.46 12.89
N TYR A 161 -13.78 8.43 14.04
CA TYR A 161 -13.40 9.15 15.24
C TYR A 161 -13.35 8.21 16.45
N ILE A 162 -12.46 8.52 17.39
CA ILE A 162 -12.36 7.82 18.67
C ILE A 162 -12.36 8.80 19.84
N THR A 163 -12.76 8.30 21.01
CA THR A 163 -12.73 8.99 22.30
C THR A 163 -11.92 8.17 23.30
N PHE A 164 -11.21 8.86 24.19
CA PHE A 164 -10.38 8.23 25.21
C PHE A 164 -11.11 8.15 26.56
N MET A 165 -10.88 7.07 27.30
CA MET A 165 -11.46 6.84 28.62
C MET A 165 -10.99 7.88 29.65
N LYS A 166 -9.71 8.28 29.56
CA LYS A 166 -9.13 9.37 30.35
C LYS A 166 -8.80 10.53 29.43
N LYS A 167 -9.14 11.76 29.84
CA LYS A 167 -8.80 12.98 29.11
C LYS A 167 -7.27 13.02 28.86
N PRO A 168 -6.83 13.02 27.59
CA PRO A 168 -5.41 13.08 27.28
C PRO A 168 -4.80 14.41 27.72
N LYS A 169 -3.46 14.45 27.84
CA LYS A 169 -2.74 15.71 28.06
C LYS A 169 -3.05 16.69 26.91
N LYS A 170 -3.29 17.97 27.22
CA LYS A 170 -3.61 19.02 26.21
C LYS A 170 -2.63 19.01 25.02
N LYS A 171 -1.32 18.94 25.31
CA LYS A 171 -0.25 18.85 24.30
C LYS A 171 -0.43 17.69 23.31
N LEU A 172 -0.97 16.55 23.76
CA LEU A 172 -1.22 15.40 22.89
C LEU A 172 -2.41 15.68 21.98
N ILE A 173 -3.49 16.24 22.52
CA ILE A 173 -4.69 16.61 21.74
C ILE A 173 -4.33 17.63 20.68
N GLU A 174 -3.63 18.70 21.05
CA GLU A 174 -3.13 19.72 20.11
C GLU A 174 -2.25 19.11 19.02
N LYS A 175 -1.36 18.19 19.38
CA LYS A 175 -0.53 17.49 18.40
C LYS A 175 -1.34 16.62 17.44
N LEU A 176 -2.38 15.94 17.91
CA LEU A 176 -3.26 15.13 17.05
C LEU A 176 -4.12 16.00 16.13
N LYS A 177 -4.63 17.13 16.63
CA LYS A 177 -5.34 18.13 15.83
C LYS A 177 -4.42 18.72 14.75
N LYS A 178 -3.23 19.17 15.12
CA LYS A 178 -2.22 19.65 14.17
C LYS A 178 -1.88 18.61 13.10
N ASN A 179 -1.66 17.35 13.49
CA ASN A 179 -1.41 16.26 12.55
C ASN A 179 -2.58 16.08 11.56
N THR A 180 -3.81 16.27 12.02
CA THR A 180 -5.01 16.19 11.19
C THR A 180 -5.08 17.36 10.21
N GLU A 181 -4.85 18.58 10.69
CA GLU A 181 -4.79 19.80 9.87
C GLU A 181 -3.71 19.68 8.79
N GLU A 182 -2.51 19.21 9.13
CA GLU A 182 -1.41 18.97 8.18
C GLU A 182 -1.80 17.98 7.06
N LEU A 183 -2.55 16.93 7.37
CA LEU A 183 -3.05 15.98 6.37
C LEU A 183 -4.13 16.62 5.49
N GLN A 184 -5.00 17.44 6.07
CA GLN A 184 -6.10 18.10 5.37
C GLN A 184 -5.64 19.14 4.34
N LEU A 185 -4.43 19.69 4.48
CA LEU A 185 -3.84 20.59 3.48
C LEU A 185 -3.70 19.93 2.09
N PHE A 186 -3.66 18.59 2.03
CA PHE A 186 -3.56 17.85 0.78
C PHE A 186 -4.92 17.50 0.17
N ASN A 187 -6.02 17.89 0.82
CA ASN A 187 -7.34 17.77 0.25
C ASN A 187 -7.55 18.92 -0.75
N SER A 188 -7.55 18.61 -2.05
CA SER A 188 -7.62 19.61 -3.13
C SER A 188 -8.96 20.33 -3.24
N LYS A 189 -9.99 19.88 -2.51
CA LYS A 189 -11.31 20.50 -2.45
C LYS A 189 -11.46 21.18 -1.09
N GLN A 190 -12.25 22.26 -1.02
CA GLN A 190 -12.72 22.88 0.23
C GLN A 190 -13.60 21.88 1.02
N TYR A 191 -12.98 20.81 1.48
CA TYR A 191 -13.63 19.69 2.10
C TYR A 191 -13.92 20.08 3.54
N GLN A 192 -15.18 20.37 3.81
CA GLN A 192 -15.65 20.49 5.17
C GLN A 192 -15.69 19.10 5.78
N LYS A 193 -14.81 18.88 6.75
CA LYS A 193 -14.74 17.61 7.45
C LYS A 193 -16.10 17.29 8.08
N PRO A 194 -16.63 16.08 7.88
CA PRO A 194 -17.89 15.70 8.47
C PRO A 194 -17.75 15.64 9.98
N ARG A 195 -18.79 16.11 10.66
CA ARG A 195 -18.91 16.04 12.12
C ARG A 195 -18.96 14.58 12.57
N PRO A 196 -18.41 14.27 13.76
CA PRO A 196 -18.48 12.92 14.32
C PRO A 196 -19.93 12.47 14.50
N LEU A 197 -20.21 11.20 14.22
CA LEU A 197 -21.54 10.64 14.41
C LEU A 197 -21.86 10.57 15.92
N GLY A 198 -22.97 11.15 16.35
CA GLY A 198 -23.41 11.14 17.75
C GLY A 198 -22.90 12.29 18.62
N GLU A 199 -22.52 13.44 18.02
CA GLU A 199 -22.01 14.67 18.67
C GLU A 199 -22.97 15.35 19.66
N LEU A 200 -24.04 14.69 20.13
CA LEU A 200 -25.11 15.36 20.88
C LEU A 200 -24.72 15.82 22.29
N ILE A 201 -23.55 15.46 22.86
CA ILE A 201 -23.37 15.61 24.33
C ILE A 201 -22.04 16.24 24.82
N ARG A 202 -20.94 16.37 24.05
CA ARG A 202 -19.73 17.14 24.48
C ARG A 202 -18.67 17.20 23.36
N ASP A 203 -18.39 18.39 22.83
CA ASP A 203 -17.45 18.66 21.73
C ASP A 203 -15.97 18.30 22.01
N ASP A 204 -15.60 18.04 23.26
CA ASP A 204 -14.20 18.10 23.69
C ASP A 204 -13.38 16.80 23.56
N LEU A 205 -13.96 15.69 23.10
CA LEU A 205 -13.29 14.37 23.24
C LEU A 205 -13.16 13.55 21.96
N TYR A 206 -13.74 13.97 20.85
CA TYR A 206 -13.62 13.25 19.58
C TYR A 206 -12.28 13.57 18.91
N ILE A 207 -11.53 12.53 18.61
CA ILE A 207 -10.23 12.61 17.96
C ILE A 207 -10.32 11.85 16.66
N ASP A 208 -9.94 12.53 15.58
CA ASP A 208 -9.88 11.92 14.27
C ASP A 208 -8.76 10.88 14.20
N CYS A 209 -9.14 9.71 13.71
CA CYS A 209 -8.25 8.59 13.47
C CYS A 209 -7.15 8.91 12.44
N GLN A 210 -7.33 9.85 11.50
CA GLN A 210 -6.26 10.28 10.58
C GLN A 210 -5.06 10.89 11.33
N GLY A 211 -5.32 11.78 12.30
CA GLY A 211 -4.26 12.36 13.14
C GLY A 211 -3.55 11.31 13.99
N VAL A 212 -4.28 10.26 14.41
CA VAL A 212 -3.74 9.09 15.11
C VAL A 212 -2.83 8.28 14.20
N ILE A 213 -3.23 7.98 12.96
CA ILE A 213 -2.41 7.26 11.98
C ILE A 213 -1.09 8.00 11.74
N LYS A 214 -1.14 9.29 11.42
CA LYS A 214 0.09 10.09 11.23
C LYS A 214 0.98 10.06 12.48
N LYS A 215 0.41 10.17 13.67
CA LYS A 215 1.15 10.10 14.92
C LYS A 215 1.87 8.75 15.10
N LEU A 216 1.23 7.64 14.73
CA LEU A 216 1.82 6.30 14.76
C LEU A 216 2.92 6.13 13.71
N VAL A 217 2.69 6.59 12.48
CA VAL A 217 3.68 6.55 11.39
C VAL A 217 4.92 7.36 11.77
N ASP A 218 4.76 8.62 12.20
CA ASP A 218 5.86 9.51 12.59
C ASP A 218 6.68 8.91 13.74
N HIS A 219 6.00 8.30 14.72
CA HIS A 219 6.65 7.68 15.87
C HIS A 219 7.43 6.42 15.48
N PHE A 220 6.87 5.58 14.61
CA PHE A 220 7.57 4.41 14.06
C PHE A 220 8.85 4.82 13.33
N HIS A 221 8.78 5.85 12.48
CA HIS A 221 9.95 6.37 11.75
C HIS A 221 11.03 6.85 12.71
N LYS A 222 10.63 7.61 13.73
CA LYS A 222 11.57 8.11 14.74
C LYS A 222 12.29 6.98 15.48
N ILE A 223 11.58 5.92 15.87
CA ILE A 223 12.19 4.77 16.59
C ILE A 223 13.11 3.97 15.67
N LYS A 224 12.69 3.74 14.42
CA LYS A 224 13.39 2.83 13.51
C LYS A 224 14.39 3.53 12.60
N ASP A 225 14.60 4.84 12.71
CA ASP A 225 15.48 5.62 11.82
C ASP A 225 16.91 5.04 11.73
N SER A 226 17.49 4.68 12.88
CA SER A 226 18.83 4.08 12.93
C SER A 226 18.88 2.70 12.27
N VAL A 227 17.93 1.83 12.59
CA VAL A 227 17.83 0.47 11.99
C VAL A 227 17.63 0.58 10.48
N ARG A 228 16.82 1.54 10.06
CA ARG A 228 16.51 1.83 8.66
C ARG A 228 17.75 2.25 7.87
N ASN A 229 18.58 3.15 8.42
CA ASN A 229 19.82 3.57 7.75
C ASN A 229 20.84 2.43 7.68
N LYS A 230 20.93 1.57 8.71
CA LYS A 230 21.77 0.35 8.68
C LYS A 230 21.29 -0.65 7.63
N GLN A 231 19.99 -0.87 7.52
CA GLN A 231 19.40 -1.74 6.51
C GLN A 231 19.69 -1.25 5.08
N LEU A 232 19.58 0.05 4.83
CA LEU A 232 19.97 0.61 3.53
C LEU A 232 21.45 0.36 3.24
N ALA A 233 22.34 0.62 4.21
CA ALA A 233 23.77 0.38 4.03
C ALA A 233 24.07 -1.09 3.66
N ILE A 234 23.41 -2.03 4.34
CA ILE A 234 23.49 -3.47 4.00
C ILE A 234 22.95 -3.74 2.59
N GLY A 235 21.83 -3.12 2.22
CA GLY A 235 21.22 -3.22 0.90
C GLY A 235 22.12 -2.72 -0.24
N PHE A 236 22.97 -1.72 0.02
CA PHE A 236 23.99 -1.25 -0.93
C PHE A 236 25.26 -2.12 -0.92
N LEU A 237 25.67 -2.62 0.24
CA LEU A 237 26.88 -3.42 0.36
C LEU A 237 26.74 -4.82 -0.29
N TYR A 238 25.56 -5.44 -0.18
CA TYR A 238 25.34 -6.78 -0.71
C TYR A 238 25.55 -6.89 -2.23
N PRO A 239 24.97 -6.02 -3.09
CA PRO A 239 25.24 -6.02 -4.52
C PRO A 239 26.72 -5.82 -4.85
N LEU A 240 27.44 -4.98 -4.08
CA LEU A 240 28.88 -4.75 -4.27
C LEU A 240 29.70 -6.02 -4.01
N ILE A 241 29.38 -6.76 -2.96
CA ILE A 241 30.04 -8.05 -2.68
C ILE A 241 29.73 -9.04 -3.81
N ARG A 242 28.48 -9.07 -4.29
CA ARG A 242 28.05 -10.04 -5.32
C ARG A 242 28.75 -9.81 -6.66
N ILE A 243 28.92 -8.57 -7.09
CA ILE A 243 29.60 -8.26 -8.36
C ILE A 243 31.09 -8.59 -8.35
N ILE A 244 31.71 -8.76 -7.17
CA ILE A 244 33.12 -9.15 -7.07
C ILE A 244 33.33 -10.64 -7.37
N ILE A 245 32.31 -11.48 -7.19
CA ILE A 245 32.42 -12.94 -7.33
C ILE A 245 32.96 -13.39 -8.70
N PRO A 246 32.43 -12.91 -9.86
CA PRO A 246 32.94 -13.31 -11.17
C PRO A 246 34.43 -12.97 -11.39
N TYR A 247 34.90 -11.89 -10.77
CA TYR A 247 36.31 -11.47 -10.86
C TYR A 247 37.22 -12.37 -10.03
N ILE A 248 36.80 -12.72 -8.81
CA ILE A 248 37.52 -13.68 -7.96
C ILE A 248 37.59 -15.06 -8.63
N THR A 249 36.48 -15.53 -9.23
CA THR A 249 36.47 -16.82 -9.93
C THR A 249 37.42 -16.84 -11.12
N ARG A 250 37.51 -15.76 -11.90
CA ARG A 250 38.48 -15.66 -13.01
C ARG A 250 39.93 -15.65 -12.51
N LEU A 251 40.19 -14.93 -11.40
CA LEU A 251 41.51 -14.90 -10.79
C LEU A 251 41.94 -16.29 -10.32
N TYR A 252 41.02 -17.05 -9.71
CA TYR A 252 41.27 -18.43 -9.27
C TYR A 252 41.56 -19.38 -10.43
N GLU A 253 40.90 -19.18 -11.59
CA GLU A 253 41.14 -19.95 -12.81
C GLU A 253 42.44 -19.54 -13.56
N GLY A 254 43.21 -18.58 -13.04
CA GLY A 254 44.41 -18.06 -13.70
C GLY A 254 44.13 -17.25 -14.97
N LYS A 255 42.87 -16.82 -15.17
CA LYS A 255 42.47 -15.99 -16.31
C LYS A 255 42.66 -14.51 -15.98
N GLN A 256 42.84 -13.69 -17.01
CA GLN A 256 42.84 -12.24 -16.84
C GLN A 256 41.49 -11.78 -16.27
N VAL A 257 41.54 -10.94 -15.23
CA VAL A 257 40.39 -10.51 -14.42
C VAL A 257 39.31 -9.83 -15.27
N PHE A 258 39.73 -8.96 -16.19
CA PHE A 258 38.81 -8.21 -17.05
C PHE A 258 38.51 -8.90 -18.39
N GLY A 259 39.25 -9.94 -18.78
CA GLY A 259 39.15 -10.51 -20.13
C GLY A 259 40.47 -10.43 -20.87
N GLY A 260 40.72 -11.40 -21.76
CA GLY A 260 41.90 -11.37 -22.64
C GLY A 260 41.74 -10.43 -23.84
N ASN A 261 40.48 -10.19 -24.24
CA ASN A 261 40.12 -9.49 -25.46
C ASN A 261 39.14 -8.34 -25.14
N GLY A 262 39.13 -7.27 -25.94
CA GLY A 262 38.25 -6.12 -25.73
C GLY A 262 36.75 -6.49 -25.66
N TYR A 263 36.32 -7.50 -26.40
CA TYR A 263 34.96 -8.04 -26.33
C TYR A 263 34.64 -8.65 -24.96
N GLU A 264 35.56 -9.43 -24.39
CA GLU A 264 35.39 -10.00 -23.05
C GLU A 264 35.30 -8.90 -21.99
N VAL A 265 36.15 -7.87 -22.10
CA VAL A 265 36.13 -6.70 -21.21
C VAL A 265 34.78 -5.99 -21.24
N SER A 266 34.25 -5.74 -22.44
CA SER A 266 32.92 -5.14 -22.61
C SER A 266 31.81 -6.00 -21.98
N CYS A 267 31.83 -7.32 -22.25
CA CYS A 267 30.86 -8.25 -21.67
C CYS A 267 30.93 -8.29 -20.13
N MET A 268 32.13 -8.28 -19.55
CA MET A 268 32.34 -8.26 -18.11
C MET A 268 31.80 -6.97 -17.48
N ILE A 269 32.09 -5.80 -18.06
CA ILE A 269 31.57 -4.52 -17.58
C ILE A 269 30.04 -4.49 -17.63
N MET A 270 29.45 -4.88 -18.76
CA MET A 270 28.00 -4.88 -18.93
C MET A 270 27.33 -5.85 -17.97
N SER A 271 27.87 -7.07 -17.81
CA SER A 271 27.37 -8.07 -16.86
C SER A 271 27.43 -7.54 -15.42
N THR A 272 28.51 -6.88 -15.03
CA THR A 272 28.66 -6.27 -13.69
C THR A 272 27.64 -5.16 -13.44
N LEU A 273 27.43 -4.26 -14.41
CA LEU A 273 26.42 -3.20 -14.29
C LEU A 273 25.01 -3.79 -14.15
N ILE A 274 24.67 -4.76 -15.00
CA ILE A 274 23.40 -5.46 -14.98
C ILE A 274 23.17 -6.15 -13.62
N GLN A 275 24.13 -6.94 -13.16
CA GLN A 275 24.05 -7.65 -11.88
C GLN A 275 23.91 -6.67 -10.72
N TYR A 276 24.72 -5.61 -10.69
CA TYR A 276 24.65 -4.59 -9.66
C TYR A 276 23.24 -4.00 -9.57
N TYR A 277 22.68 -3.54 -10.70
CA TYR A 277 21.35 -2.92 -10.71
C TYR A 277 20.23 -3.90 -10.39
N ALA A 278 20.30 -5.14 -10.89
CA ALA A 278 19.31 -6.18 -10.61
C ALA A 278 19.28 -6.53 -9.12
N PHE A 279 20.45 -6.84 -8.54
CA PHE A 279 20.56 -7.14 -7.11
C PHE A 279 20.24 -5.94 -6.24
N LEU A 280 20.64 -4.72 -6.60
CA LEU A 280 20.28 -3.52 -5.84
C LEU A 280 18.76 -3.33 -5.78
N SER A 281 18.08 -3.45 -6.93
CA SER A 281 16.62 -3.28 -7.00
C SER A 281 15.89 -4.35 -6.19
N LEU A 282 16.30 -5.62 -6.33
CA LEU A 282 15.73 -6.74 -5.58
C LEU A 282 15.94 -6.57 -4.07
N ASN A 283 17.15 -6.22 -3.63
CA ASN A 283 17.44 -6.01 -2.21
C ASN A 283 16.65 -4.85 -1.62
N MET A 284 16.54 -3.73 -2.34
CA MET A 284 15.72 -2.60 -1.90
C MET A 284 14.26 -3.01 -1.74
N ILE A 285 13.70 -3.78 -2.68
CA ILE A 285 12.34 -4.33 -2.58
C ILE A 285 12.17 -5.21 -1.33
N VAL A 286 13.10 -6.14 -1.08
CA VAL A 286 13.02 -7.06 0.06
C VAL A 286 13.15 -6.31 1.38
N LEU A 287 14.12 -5.41 1.51
CA LEU A 287 14.32 -4.60 2.72
C LEU A 287 13.12 -3.71 3.01
N MET A 288 12.52 -3.13 1.97
CA MET A 288 11.29 -2.35 2.10
C MET A 288 10.11 -3.19 2.58
N GLY A 289 9.97 -4.42 2.06
CA GLY A 289 8.95 -5.36 2.52
C GLY A 289 9.13 -5.74 3.99
N ILE A 290 10.36 -6.03 4.42
CA ILE A 290 10.68 -6.32 5.83
C ILE A 290 10.37 -5.12 6.72
N TYR A 291 10.74 -3.91 6.30
CA TYR A 291 10.46 -2.67 7.03
C TYR A 291 8.96 -2.43 7.20
N ASP A 292 8.17 -2.73 6.17
CA ASP A 292 6.71 -2.61 6.23
C ASP A 292 6.06 -3.63 7.16
N ILE A 293 6.55 -4.88 7.19
CA ILE A 293 6.09 -5.89 8.16
C ILE A 293 6.33 -5.40 9.59
N TYR A 294 7.51 -4.84 9.88
CA TYR A 294 7.79 -4.27 11.20
C TYR A 294 6.86 -3.10 11.55
N ARG A 295 6.52 -2.26 10.56
CA ARG A 295 5.58 -1.15 10.73
C ARG A 295 4.18 -1.65 11.08
N LYS A 296 3.68 -2.66 10.36
CA LYS A 296 2.36 -3.25 10.61
C LYS A 296 2.28 -3.91 11.97
N ASN A 297 3.31 -4.69 12.34
CA ASN A 297 3.39 -5.28 13.68
C ASN A 297 3.36 -4.19 14.76
N TYR A 298 4.12 -3.12 14.58
CA TYR A 298 4.12 -1.97 15.49
C TYR A 298 2.72 -1.31 15.57
N PHE A 299 2.02 -1.13 14.46
CA PHE A 299 0.66 -0.58 14.47
C PHE A 299 -0.32 -1.49 15.24
N MET A 300 -0.28 -2.80 15.01
CA MET A 300 -1.14 -3.75 15.71
C MET A 300 -0.86 -3.77 17.21
N GLU A 301 0.41 -3.69 17.61
CA GLU A 301 0.82 -3.59 19.02
C GLU A 301 0.28 -2.31 19.67
N GLN A 302 0.41 -1.16 19.00
CA GLN A 302 -0.12 0.10 19.51
C GLN A 302 -1.66 0.09 19.58
N LEU A 303 -2.35 -0.54 18.64
CA LEU A 303 -3.80 -0.72 18.70
C LEU A 303 -4.23 -1.61 19.87
N ALA A 304 -3.47 -2.66 20.18
CA ALA A 304 -3.70 -3.49 21.36
C ALA A 304 -3.53 -2.69 22.66
N TYR A 305 -2.51 -1.82 22.74
CA TYR A 305 -2.32 -0.92 23.88
C TYR A 305 -3.40 0.15 24.02
N ILE A 306 -3.99 0.60 22.91
CA ILE A 306 -5.13 1.54 22.92
C ILE A 306 -6.38 0.85 23.47
N LEU A 307 -6.55 -0.46 23.24
CA LEU A 307 -7.67 -1.22 23.78
C LEU A 307 -7.48 -1.51 25.28
N SER A 308 -6.30 -1.95 25.69
CA SER A 308 -6.04 -2.38 27.07
C SER A 308 -5.69 -1.22 28.01
N PRO A 309 -6.32 -1.07 29.18
CA PRO A 309 -5.91 -0.10 30.20
C PRO A 309 -4.55 -0.44 30.82
N ARG A 310 -4.24 -1.75 30.93
CA ARG A 310 -2.99 -2.25 31.52
C ARG A 310 -1.90 -2.38 30.46
N ARG A 311 -0.64 -2.30 30.90
CA ARG A 311 0.49 -2.64 30.02
C ARG A 311 0.43 -4.13 29.71
N ILE A 312 0.48 -4.45 28.42
CA ILE A 312 0.69 -5.81 27.94
C ILE A 312 2.17 -6.11 28.15
N GLY A 313 2.51 -7.00 29.09
CA GLY A 313 3.90 -7.23 29.52
C GLY A 313 4.78 -7.95 28.51
N ILE A 314 4.26 -8.28 27.32
CA ILE A 314 4.94 -9.11 26.32
C ILE A 314 5.81 -8.26 25.38
N THR A 315 5.59 -6.94 25.33
CA THR A 315 6.12 -6.12 24.25
C THR A 315 6.90 -4.91 24.74
N ASP A 316 8.06 -4.67 24.12
CA ASP A 316 9.00 -3.61 24.53
C ASP A 316 8.53 -2.18 24.19
N SER A 317 7.50 -2.03 23.34
CA SER A 317 7.14 -0.69 22.88
C SER A 317 6.35 0.09 23.94
N LEU A 318 6.68 1.37 24.05
CA LEU A 318 5.99 2.28 24.96
C LEU A 318 4.58 2.59 24.44
N LYS A 319 3.59 2.49 25.34
CA LYS A 319 2.20 2.90 25.06
C LYS A 319 2.16 4.39 24.71
N LEU A 320 1.82 4.70 23.45
CA LEU A 320 1.83 6.07 22.93
C LEU A 320 0.55 6.85 23.23
N LEU A 321 -0.59 6.16 23.19
CA LEU A 321 -1.92 6.75 23.29
C LEU A 321 -2.67 6.18 24.51
N PRO A 322 -3.53 6.97 25.16
CA PRO A 322 -4.36 6.49 26.26
C PRO A 322 -5.40 5.48 25.76
N SER A 323 -6.02 4.76 26.70
CA SER A 323 -7.03 3.76 26.33
C SER A 323 -8.30 4.41 25.82
N ILE A 324 -8.90 3.82 24.79
CA ILE A 324 -10.20 4.25 24.27
C ILE A 324 -11.32 3.96 25.26
N ASN A 325 -12.41 4.72 25.18
CA ASN A 325 -13.65 4.43 25.90
C ASN A 325 -14.35 3.18 25.32
N LEU A 326 -14.10 2.01 25.92
CA LEU A 326 -14.68 0.73 25.49
C LEU A 326 -16.20 0.63 25.68
N PHE A 327 -16.78 1.49 26.53
CA PHE A 327 -18.22 1.46 26.85
C PHE A 327 -19.08 2.11 25.77
N SER A 328 -18.48 2.83 24.82
CA SER A 328 -19.19 3.42 23.69
C SER A 328 -19.08 2.51 22.46
N GLN A 329 -20.22 2.01 21.97
CA GLN A 329 -20.28 1.20 20.74
C GLN A 329 -19.73 1.95 19.53
N VAL A 330 -20.04 3.24 19.41
CA VAL A 330 -19.53 4.11 18.33
C VAL A 330 -18.01 4.17 18.37
N ASN A 331 -17.43 4.26 19.57
CA ASN A 331 -15.99 4.32 19.74
C ASN A 331 -15.29 2.99 19.44
N LEU A 332 -15.89 1.88 19.85
CA LEU A 332 -15.39 0.54 19.51
C LEU A 332 -15.40 0.32 17.99
N LYS A 333 -16.47 0.78 17.31
CA LYS A 333 -16.56 0.78 15.84
C LYS A 333 -15.46 1.65 15.23
N GLY A 334 -15.25 2.87 15.73
CA GLY A 334 -14.16 3.75 15.28
C GLY A 334 -12.78 3.10 15.41
N TRP A 335 -12.53 2.37 16.49
CA TRP A 335 -11.29 1.59 16.67
C TRP A 335 -11.18 0.41 15.70
N MET A 336 -12.26 -0.33 15.45
CA MET A 336 -12.26 -1.41 14.45
C MET A 336 -11.94 -0.89 13.05
N LEU A 337 -12.53 0.25 12.69
CA LEU A 337 -12.26 0.94 11.42
C LEU A 337 -10.80 1.39 11.33
N LEU A 338 -10.25 1.98 12.40
CA LEU A 338 -8.84 2.37 12.49
C LEU A 338 -7.92 1.15 12.33
N ARG A 339 -8.24 0.03 12.98
CA ARG A 339 -7.49 -1.23 12.85
C ARG A 339 -7.51 -1.73 11.41
N LYS A 340 -8.67 -1.72 10.75
CA LYS A 340 -8.82 -2.15 9.35
C LYS A 340 -7.93 -1.31 8.42
N VAL A 341 -7.98 0.02 8.57
CA VAL A 341 -7.14 0.96 7.80
C VAL A 341 -5.65 0.75 8.06
N LEU A 342 -5.23 0.56 9.32
CA LEU A 342 -3.82 0.33 9.66
C LEU A 342 -3.30 -1.04 9.24
N PHE A 343 -4.16 -2.05 9.20
CA PHE A 343 -3.82 -3.40 8.74
C PHE A 343 -3.56 -3.40 7.22
N ASP A 344 -4.39 -2.70 6.46
CA ASP A 344 -4.23 -2.55 5.00
C ASP A 344 -3.32 -1.37 4.61
N TYR A 345 -2.75 -0.65 5.58
CA TYR A 345 -1.84 0.47 5.30
C TYR A 345 -0.65 0.01 4.45
N GLY A 346 -0.47 0.63 3.29
CA GLY A 346 0.58 0.26 2.34
C GLY A 346 0.17 -0.83 1.36
N TYR A 347 -1.12 -1.15 1.25
CA TYR A 347 -1.62 -2.19 0.35
C TYR A 347 -1.05 -2.09 -1.08
N LYS A 348 -0.95 -0.88 -1.63
CA LYS A 348 -0.43 -0.62 -2.98
C LYS A 348 1.05 -0.97 -3.16
N PHE A 349 1.77 -1.14 -2.07
CA PHE A 349 3.21 -1.38 -2.02
C PHE A 349 3.53 -2.80 -1.57
N HIS A 350 2.52 -3.62 -1.27
CA HIS A 350 2.71 -5.04 -0.98
C HIS A 350 3.09 -5.79 -2.25
N ILE A 351 4.33 -6.25 -2.29
CA ILE A 351 4.84 -7.13 -3.34
C ILE A 351 4.37 -8.59 -3.10
N TRP A 352 3.97 -8.89 -1.86
CA TRP A 352 3.47 -10.20 -1.45
C TRP A 352 1.94 -10.16 -1.33
N THR A 353 1.23 -10.36 -2.43
CA THR A 353 -0.19 -10.67 -2.35
C THR A 353 -0.36 -12.13 -1.92
N TYR A 354 -0.32 -12.38 -0.61
CA TYR A 354 -1.11 -13.47 -0.06
C TYR A 354 -2.57 -13.05 -0.20
N ARG A 355 -3.19 -13.39 -1.35
CA ARG A 355 -4.65 -13.40 -1.43
C ARG A 355 -5.08 -14.54 -0.51
N ARG A 356 -5.60 -14.19 0.67
CA ARG A 356 -6.47 -15.08 1.43
C ARG A 356 -7.86 -15.02 0.83
#